data_AF-A0A5B7ZN18-F1
#
_entry.id   AF-A0A5B7ZN18-F1
#
_cell.length_a   1.000
_cell.length_b   1.000
_cell.length_c   1.000
_cell.angle_alpha   90.00
_cell.angle_beta   90.00
_cell.angle_gamma   90.00
#
_symmetry.space_group_name_H-M   'P 1'
#
loop_
_entity.id
_entity.type
_entity.pdbx_description
1 polymer ?
#
loop_
_entity_poly.entity_id
_entity_poly.type
_entity_poly.pdbx_seq_one_letter_code
_entity_poly.pdbx_strand_id
1 'polypeptide(L)' 'MAIQGECPKCGKRVLHVNVEIIVGMVDGDSKARCLSHSCIHCHTVLGVQIDPRAKPRARSSKTAAKA' A
#
# COMPACT_ATOMS: atom_id res chain seq x y z
N MET A 1 -21.17 5.64 15.69
CA MET A 1 -21.53 4.74 14.58
C MET A 1 -20.54 4.99 13.46
N ALA A 2 -19.68 4.04 13.13
CA ALA A 2 -18.84 4.14 11.93
C ALA A 2 -19.72 3.81 10.73
N ILE A 3 -20.05 4.81 9.93
CA ILE A 3 -20.91 4.63 8.76
C ILE A 3 -20.10 3.83 7.75
N GLN A 4 -20.42 2.53 7.61
CA GLN A 4 -19.71 1.63 6.72
C GLN A 4 -19.85 2.15 5.28
N GLY A 5 -18.71 2.31 4.59
CA GLY A 5 -18.68 2.79 3.21
C GLY A 5 -18.63 4.31 3.05
N GLU A 6 -18.24 5.08 4.07
CA GLU A 6 -17.90 6.50 3.93
C GLU A 6 -16.40 6.74 4.12
N CYS A 7 -15.87 7.74 3.39
CA CYS A 7 -14.49 8.14 3.53
C CYS A 7 -14.32 8.89 4.87
N PRO A 8 -13.38 8.49 5.74
CA PRO A 8 -13.20 9.11 7.05
C PRO A 8 -12.71 10.57 6.97
N LYS A 9 -12.17 11.00 5.81
CA LYS A 9 -11.67 12.37 5.63
C LYS A 9 -12.69 13.31 5.01
N CYS A 10 -13.38 12.90 3.95
CA CYS A 10 -14.28 13.79 3.22
C CYS A 10 -15.77 13.50 3.42
N GLY A 11 -16.13 12.45 4.15
CA GLY A 11 -17.52 12.07 4.44
C GLY A 11 -18.33 11.60 3.22
N LYS A 12 -17.71 11.54 2.03
CA LYS A 12 -18.37 11.03 0.83
C LYS A 12 -18.44 9.50 0.87
N ARG A 13 -19.53 8.96 0.35
CA ARG A 13 -19.72 7.51 0.20
C ARG A 13 -18.71 6.93 -0.78
N VAL A 14 -18.01 5.88 -0.37
CA VAL A 14 -16.96 5.17 -1.11
C VAL A 14 -17.56 3.92 -1.74
N LEU A 15 -18.15 4.08 -2.93
CA LEU A 15 -18.61 2.95 -3.77
C LEU A 15 -17.48 2.38 -4.63
N HIS A 16 -16.52 3.22 -5.00
CA HIS A 16 -15.33 2.86 -5.75
C HIS A 16 -14.09 3.39 -5.04
N VAL A 17 -12.99 2.64 -5.15
CA VAL A 17 -11.67 3.02 -4.65
C VAL A 17 -10.70 3.08 -5.82
N ASN A 18 -9.77 4.02 -5.74
CA ASN A 18 -8.62 4.06 -6.63
C ASN A 18 -7.57 3.06 -6.13
N VAL A 19 -7.05 2.21 -7.01
CA VAL A 19 -6.08 1.16 -6.68
C VAL A 19 -4.77 1.48 -7.37
N GLU A 20 -3.72 1.72 -6.58
CA GLU A 20 -2.39 2.07 -7.08
C GLU A 20 -1.34 1.12 -6.51
N ILE A 21 -0.38 0.74 -7.36
CA ILE A 21 0.78 -0.04 -6.95
C ILE A 21 1.80 0.92 -6.34
N ILE A 22 2.12 0.71 -5.07
CA ILE A 22 3.14 1.45 -4.33
C ILE A 22 4.25 0.52 -3.87
N VAL A 23 5.40 1.07 -3.49
CA VAL A 23 6.46 0.32 -2.81
C VAL A 23 6.38 0.65 -1.32
N GLY A 24 5.94 -0.33 -0.53
CA GLY A 24 5.84 -0.21 0.91
C GLY A 24 7.03 -0.86 1.63
N MET A 25 7.28 -0.45 2.87
CA MET A 25 8.14 -1.18 3.79
C MET A 25 7.28 -2.15 4.61
N VAL A 26 7.62 -3.43 4.55
CA VAL A 26 7.00 -4.51 5.33
C VAL A 26 7.99 -4.93 6.41
N ASP A 27 7.51 -5.02 7.65
CA ASP A 27 8.31 -5.39 8.83
C ASP A 27 9.57 -4.54 9.04
N GLY A 28 9.51 -3.26 8.67
CA GLY A 28 10.60 -2.29 8.85
C GLY A 28 11.75 -2.36 7.83
N ASP A 29 11.97 -3.50 7.18
CA ASP A 29 13.19 -3.70 6.38
C ASP A 29 12.97 -4.08 4.90
N SER A 30 11.83 -4.68 4.57
CA SER A 30 11.59 -5.27 3.25
C SER A 30 10.77 -4.37 2.35
N LYS A 31 11.34 -3.94 1.22
CA LYS A 31 10.59 -3.24 0.17
C LYS A 31 9.73 -4.25 -0.61
N ALA A 32 8.42 -4.20 -0.42
CA ALA A 32 7.46 -5.02 -1.14
C ALA A 32 6.57 -4.16 -2.04
N ARG A 33 6.04 -4.75 -3.11
CA ARG A 33 4.96 -4.12 -3.88
C ARG A 33 3.67 -4.28 -3.08
N CYS A 34 2.99 -3.16 -2.87
CA CYS A 34 1.74 -3.09 -2.15
C CYS A 34 0.69 -2.44 -3.03
N LEU A 35 -0.57 -2.81 -2.82
CA LEU A 35 -1.74 -2.17 -3.39
C LEU A 35 -2.27 -1.17 -2.37
N SER A 36 -2.28 0.10 -2.73
CA SER A 36 -2.93 1.15 -1.96
C SER A 36 -4.33 1.38 -2.50
N HIS A 37 -5.31 1.42 -1.58
CA HIS A 37 -6.69 1.73 -1.86
C HIS A 37 -6.94 3.16 -1.36
N SER A 38 -7.24 4.08 -2.27
CA SER A 38 -7.49 5.48 -1.92
C SER A 38 -8.89 5.92 -2.35
N CYS A 39 -9.44 6.91 -1.64
CA CYS A 39 -10.73 7.50 -1.99
C CYS A 39 -10.63 8.24 -3.33
N ILE A 40 -11.54 7.98 -4.27
CA ILE A 40 -11.57 8.65 -5.58
C ILE A 40 -11.82 10.17 -5.51
N HIS A 41 -12.35 10.66 -4.38
CA HIS A 41 -12.74 12.07 -4.25
C HIS A 41 -11.68 12.96 -3.60
N CYS A 42 -10.86 12.40 -2.73
CA CYS A 42 -9.89 13.17 -1.94
C CYS A 42 -8.53 12.49 -1.81
N HIS A 43 -8.33 11.36 -2.51
CA HIS A 43 -7.11 10.56 -2.56
C HIS A 43 -6.57 10.12 -1.20
N THR A 44 -7.42 10.11 -0.18
CA THR A 44 -7.02 9.63 1.14
C THR A 44 -6.88 8.12 1.11
N VAL A 45 -5.75 7.62 1.61
CA VAL A 45 -5.49 6.18 1.73
C VAL A 45 -6.46 5.60 2.74
N LEU A 46 -7.27 4.65 2.28
CA LEU A 46 -8.25 3.91 3.09
C LEU A 46 -7.67 2.58 3.58
N GLY A 47 -6.70 2.02 2.85
CA GLY A 47 -6.02 0.80 3.23
C GLY A 47 -4.86 0.48 2.31
N VAL A 48 -3.94 -0.35 2.81
CA VAL A 48 -2.81 -0.88 2.06
C VAL A 48 -2.78 -2.38 2.24
N GLN A 49 -2.58 -3.11 1.16
CA GLN A 49 -2.43 -4.57 1.17
C GLN A 49 -1.12 -4.92 0.47
N ILE A 50 -0.43 -5.94 0.97
CA ILE A 50 0.71 -6.50 0.25
C ILE A 50 0.16 -7.21 -0.98
N ASP A 51 0.72 -6.94 -2.17
CA ASP A 51 0.29 -7.63 -3.37
C ASP A 51 0.63 -9.13 -3.21
N PRO A 52 -0.36 -10.05 -3.24
CA PRO A 52 -0.12 -11.47 -3.03
C PRO A 52 0.75 -12.09 -4.13
N ARG A 53 0.88 -11.42 -5.29
CA ARG A 53 1.76 -11.83 -6.38
C ARG A 53 3.16 -11.24 -6.27
N ALA A 54 3.39 -10.31 -5.33
CA ALA A 54 4.70 -9.74 -5.11
C ALA A 54 5.63 -10.79 -4.48
N LYS A 55 6.65 -11.21 -5.23
CA LYS A 55 7.78 -11.93 -4.63
C LYS A 55 8.46 -10.97 -3.65
N PRO A 56 8.72 -11.38 -2.39
CA PRO A 56 9.54 -10.61 -1.47
C PRO A 56 10.85 -10.29 -2.17
N ARG A 57 11.10 -9.00 -2.43
CA ARG A 57 12.39 -8.60 -3.00
C ARG A 57 13.37 -8.68 -1.86
N ALA A 58 13.99 -9.84 -1.68
CA ALA A 58 15.12 -9.99 -0.78
C ALA A 58 16.09 -8.85 -1.11
N ARG A 59 16.52 -8.08 -0.11
CA ARG A 59 17.69 -7.22 -0.30
C ARG A 59 18.75 -8.17 -0.84
N SER A 60 19.20 -7.95 -2.07
CA SER A 60 20.50 -8.44 -2.48
C SER A 60 21.43 -7.97 -1.37
N SER A 61 21.91 -8.89 -0.55
CA SER A 61 23.14 -8.68 0.17
C SER A 61 24.10 -8.24 -0.92
N LYS A 62 24.46 -6.96 -0.95
CA LYS A 62 25.68 -6.57 -1.63
C LYS A 62 26.73 -7.44 -0.96
N THR A 63 27.19 -8.46 -1.67
CA THR A 63 28.38 -9.18 -1.28
C THR A 63 29.45 -8.11 -1.15
N ALA A 64 29.86 -7.85 0.08
CA ALA A 64 31.03 -7.03 0.33
C ALA A 64 32.22 -7.72 -0.35
N ALA A 65 33.06 -6.89 -0.98
CA ALA A 65 34.42 -7.17 -1.43
C ALA A 65 34.61 -8.09 -2.65
N LYS A 66 35.31 -7.56 -3.65
CA LYS A 66 36.68 -8.05 -3.91
C LYS A 66 37.60 -6.85 -4.20
N ALA A 67 38.82 -6.99 -3.67
CA ALA A 67 39.91 -6.01 -3.54
C ALA A 67 40.43 -5.44 -4.86
#